data_AF-Q2W2Z6-F1
#
_entry.id   AF-Q2W2Z6-F1
#
_cell.length_a   1.000
_cell.length_b   1.000
_cell.length_c   1.000
_cell.angle_alpha   90.00
_cell.angle_beta   90.00
_cell.angle_gamma   90.00
#
_symmetry.space_group_name_H-M   'P 1'
#
loop_
_entity.id
_entity.type
_entity.pdbx_description
1 polymer ?
#
loop_
_entity_poly.entity_id
_entity_poly.type
_entity_poly.pdbx_seq_one_letter_code
_entity_poly.pdbx_strand_id
1 'polypeptide(L)'
;MSELAEAAALVAAGRFDAALKRLLPIPEGTPGLDALLGAARLGRKEAKAALLHLARAVAQSPDDTGLVLQLGKAHLLANDPGTAITLFEGLPASPARDEALAGAYRRDARFGDCVGLVGAAQAPSDQMLFERAMSLNGQAMRSRP
;
A
#
# COMPACT_ATOMS: atom_id res chain seq x y z
N MET A 1 -7.12 28.36 0.82
CA MET A 1 -6.77 26.92 0.72
C MET A 1 -5.27 26.84 0.57
N SER A 2 -4.56 26.03 1.35
CA SER A 2 -3.11 25.86 1.20
C SER A 2 -2.77 25.04 -0.05
N GLU A 3 -1.60 25.24 -0.64
CA GLU A 3 -1.14 24.50 -1.83
C GLU A 3 -1.13 22.99 -1.60
N LEU A 4 -0.79 22.56 -0.38
CA LEU A 4 -0.84 21.15 0.04
C LEU A 4 -2.27 20.61 0.07
N ALA A 5 -3.26 21.40 0.46
CA ALA A 5 -4.66 20.95 0.47
C ALA A 5 -5.20 20.75 -0.96
N GLU A 6 -4.81 21.62 -1.91
CA GLU A 6 -5.14 21.43 -3.33
C GLU A 6 -4.45 20.18 -3.89
N ALA A 7 -3.16 19.99 -3.59
CA ALA A 7 -2.43 18.81 -4.01
C ALA A 7 -3.02 17.52 -3.40
N ALA A 8 -3.42 17.53 -2.13
CA ALA A 8 -4.09 16.42 -1.47
C ALA A 8 -5.41 16.06 -2.17
N ALA A 9 -6.22 17.06 -2.53
CA ALA A 9 -7.45 16.84 -3.28
C ALA A 9 -7.17 16.23 -4.66
N LEU A 10 -6.09 16.66 -5.34
CA LEU A 10 -5.67 16.08 -6.62
C LEU A 10 -5.22 14.62 -6.46
N VAL A 11 -4.50 14.27 -5.40
CA VAL A 11 -4.13 12.88 -5.08
C VAL A 11 -5.37 12.02 -4.83
N ALA A 12 -6.30 12.50 -4.00
CA ALA A 12 -7.55 11.79 -3.71
C ALA A 12 -8.42 11.58 -4.97
N ALA A 13 -8.37 12.53 -5.91
CA ALA A 13 -9.04 12.42 -7.20
C ALA A 13 -8.29 11.57 -8.25
N GLY A 14 -7.16 10.95 -7.89
CA GLY A 14 -6.34 10.16 -8.82
C GLY A 14 -5.57 10.99 -9.86
N ARG A 15 -5.56 12.32 -9.73
CA ARG A 15 -4.91 13.25 -10.65
C ARG A 15 -3.45 13.45 -10.28
N PHE A 16 -2.68 12.37 -10.30
CA PHE A 16 -1.32 12.32 -9.75
C PHE A 16 -0.34 13.27 -10.46
N ASP A 17 -0.43 13.42 -11.79
CA ASP A 17 0.44 14.35 -12.53
C ASP A 17 0.19 15.80 -12.15
N ALA A 18 -1.08 16.17 -11.99
CA ALA A 18 -1.45 17.51 -11.55
C ALA A 18 -1.00 17.74 -10.10
N ALA A 19 -1.16 16.74 -9.23
CA ALA A 19 -0.66 16.81 -7.86
C ALA A 19 0.87 17.03 -7.84
N LEU A 20 1.64 16.25 -8.59
CA LEU A 20 3.09 16.40 -8.65
C LEU A 20 3.52 17.77 -9.18
N LYS A 21 2.82 18.32 -10.18
CA LYS A 21 3.09 19.68 -10.68
C LYS A 21 2.91 20.74 -9.59
N ARG A 22 1.99 20.53 -8.64
CA ARG A 22 1.77 21.41 -7.48
C ARG A 22 2.79 21.18 -6.37
N LEU A 23 3.23 19.95 -6.17
CA LEU A 23 4.11 19.58 -5.06
C LEU A 23 5.59 19.87 -5.33
N LEU A 24 6.05 19.73 -6.58
CA LEU A 24 7.48 19.90 -6.93
C LEU A 24 8.08 21.28 -6.59
N PRO A 25 7.35 22.41 -6.70
CA PRO A 25 7.88 23.71 -6.31
C PRO A 25 7.92 23.96 -4.80
N ILE A 26 7.26 23.13 -3.99
CA ILE A 26 7.18 23.32 -2.54
C ILE A 26 8.54 22.97 -1.92
N PRO A 27 9.08 23.80 -1.00
CA PRO A 27 10.37 23.54 -0.37
C PRO A 27 10.43 22.18 0.34
N GLU A 28 11.55 21.47 0.18
CA GLU A 28 11.82 20.24 0.92
C GLU A 28 11.75 20.48 2.44
N GLY A 29 11.31 19.46 3.19
CA GLY A 29 11.11 19.56 4.64
C GLY A 29 9.80 20.25 5.06
N THR A 30 9.00 20.75 4.11
CA THR A 30 7.64 21.21 4.41
C THR A 30 6.80 20.06 4.99
N PRO A 31 6.19 20.21 6.18
CA PRO A 31 5.40 19.15 6.79
C PRO A 31 4.28 18.64 5.88
N GLY A 32 4.18 17.31 5.75
CA GLY A 32 3.19 16.66 4.89
C GLY A 32 3.53 16.61 3.38
N LEU A 33 4.60 17.29 2.94
CA LEU A 33 5.03 17.24 1.54
C LEU A 33 5.44 15.82 1.11
N ASP A 34 6.27 15.15 1.91
CA ASP A 34 6.74 13.79 1.63
C ASP A 34 5.57 12.79 1.57
N ALA A 35 4.55 12.95 2.43
CA ALA A 35 3.35 12.11 2.37
C ALA A 35 2.62 12.24 1.02
N LEU A 36 2.41 13.48 0.56
CA LEU A 36 1.70 13.75 -0.69
C LEU A 36 2.51 13.35 -1.94
N LEU A 37 3.82 13.63 -1.95
CA LEU A 37 4.73 13.17 -3.00
C LEU A 37 4.72 11.65 -3.07
N GLY A 38 4.87 10.99 -1.92
CA GLY A 38 4.82 9.53 -1.80
C GLY A 38 3.53 8.93 -2.35
N ALA A 39 2.38 9.45 -1.92
CA ALA A 39 1.07 8.98 -2.38
C ALA A 39 0.85 9.22 -3.89
N ALA A 40 1.26 10.38 -4.42
CA ALA A 40 1.15 10.67 -5.85
C ALA A 40 2.05 9.74 -6.70
N ARG A 41 3.30 9.51 -6.26
CA ARG A 41 4.25 8.59 -6.92
C ARG A 41 3.77 7.14 -6.86
N LEU A 42 3.18 6.73 -5.74
CA LEU A 42 2.54 5.42 -5.59
C LEU A 42 1.41 5.25 -6.62
N GLY A 43 0.53 6.26 -6.74
CA GLY A 43 -0.54 6.28 -7.73
C GLY A 43 -0.04 6.20 -9.18
N ARG A 44 1.11 6.81 -9.47
CA ARG A 44 1.81 6.71 -10.77
C ARG A 44 2.56 5.40 -10.99
N LYS A 45 2.51 4.46 -10.04
CA LYS A 45 3.25 3.20 -10.08
C LYS A 45 4.78 3.38 -10.12
N GLU A 46 5.28 4.47 -9.54
CA GLU A 46 6.70 4.80 -9.48
C GLU A 46 7.33 4.31 -8.17
N ALA A 47 7.56 2.99 -8.09
CA ALA A 47 7.94 2.29 -6.88
C ALA A 47 9.08 2.96 -6.09
N LYS A 48 10.21 3.22 -6.74
CA LYS A 48 11.41 3.78 -6.09
C LYS A 48 11.17 5.17 -5.50
N ALA A 49 10.47 6.03 -6.24
CA ALA A 49 10.17 7.38 -5.78
C ALA A 49 9.11 7.39 -4.67
N ALA A 50 8.10 6.50 -4.77
CA ALA A 50 7.11 6.32 -3.72
C ALA A 50 7.76 5.88 -2.40
N LEU A 51 8.64 4.86 -2.45
CA LEU A 51 9.37 4.37 -1.28
C LEU A 51 10.19 5.46 -0.60
N LEU A 52 10.94 6.25 -1.37
CA LEU A 52 11.77 7.33 -0.83
C LEU A 52 10.96 8.32 0.01
N HIS A 53 9.85 8.82 -0.53
CA HIS A 53 9.04 9.84 0.13
C HIS A 53 8.17 9.25 1.25
N LEU A 54 7.57 8.08 1.05
CA LEU A 54 6.76 7.43 2.08
C LEU A 54 7.60 6.99 3.29
N ALA A 55 8.84 6.54 3.08
CA ALA A 55 9.74 6.21 4.20
C ALA A 55 10.06 7.45 5.05
N ARG A 56 10.28 8.61 4.43
CA ARG A 56 10.48 9.88 5.15
C ARG A 56 9.23 10.32 5.90
N ALA A 57 8.06 10.18 5.27
CA ALA A 57 6.79 10.52 5.90
C ALA A 57 6.50 9.64 7.13
N VAL A 58 6.70 8.31 7.03
CA VAL A 58 6.57 7.39 8.16
C VAL A 58 7.60 7.69 9.25
N ALA A 59 8.83 8.07 8.91
CA ALA A 59 9.84 8.44 9.91
C ALA A 59 9.45 9.70 10.71
N GLN A 60 8.68 10.62 10.12
CA GLN A 60 8.16 11.81 10.79
C GLN A 60 6.92 11.52 11.64
N SER A 61 6.09 10.57 11.21
CA SER A 61 4.85 10.19 11.89
C SER A 61 4.71 8.65 11.94
N PRO A 62 5.46 7.95 12.80
CA PRO A 62 5.48 6.48 12.83
C PRO A 62 4.14 5.84 13.19
N ASP A 63 3.32 6.56 13.97
CA ASP A 63 2.01 6.09 14.45
C ASP A 63 0.89 6.34 13.43
N ASP A 64 1.17 7.00 12.31
CA ASP A 64 0.20 7.21 11.23
C ASP A 64 0.02 5.93 10.42
N THR A 65 -1.00 5.16 10.79
CA THR A 65 -1.38 3.92 10.13
C THR A 65 -1.65 4.07 8.62
N GLY A 66 -2.09 5.26 8.17
CA GLY A 66 -2.34 5.53 6.76
C GLY A 66 -1.04 5.62 5.96
N LEU A 67 -0.02 6.26 6.52
CA LEU A 67 1.31 6.35 5.91
C LEU A 67 2.01 4.99 5.90
N VAL A 68 1.91 4.21 6.99
CA VAL A 68 2.45 2.85 7.06
C VAL A 68 1.78 1.94 6.02
N LEU A 69 0.45 2.04 5.86
CA LEU A 69 -0.29 1.30 4.83
C LEU A 69 0.17 1.69 3.42
N GLN A 70 0.37 2.98 3.14
CA GLN A 70 0.87 3.44 1.85
C GLN A 70 2.30 2.96 1.58
N LEU A 71 3.18 2.99 2.60
CA LEU A 71 4.54 2.47 2.49
C LEU A 71 4.54 0.98 2.17
N GLY A 72 3.72 0.17 2.86
CA GLY A 72 3.56 -1.25 2.54
C GLY A 72 3.07 -1.48 1.10
N LYS A 73 2.14 -0.66 0.60
CA LYS A 73 1.71 -0.70 -0.80
C LYS A 73 2.84 -0.34 -1.77
N ALA A 74 3.72 0.58 -1.41
CA ALA A 74 4.90 0.90 -2.20
C ALA A 74 5.92 -0.24 -2.23
N HIS A 75 6.12 -0.97 -1.13
CA HIS A 75 6.92 -2.20 -1.11
C HIS A 75 6.33 -3.29 -2.00
N LEU A 76 5.00 -3.47 -1.98
CA LEU A 76 4.35 -4.37 -2.94
C LEU A 76 4.64 -3.93 -4.37
N LEU A 77 4.46 -2.66 -4.71
CA LEU A 77 4.73 -2.15 -6.04
C LEU A 77 6.21 -2.37 -6.45
N ALA A 78 7.13 -2.32 -5.50
CA ALA A 78 8.57 -2.58 -5.69
C ALA A 78 8.93 -4.08 -5.77
N ASN A 79 7.94 -4.98 -5.76
CA ASN A 79 8.14 -6.43 -5.72
C ASN A 79 8.86 -6.94 -4.46
N ASP A 80 8.59 -6.28 -3.33
CA ASP A 80 9.05 -6.66 -2.00
C ASP A 80 7.85 -7.00 -1.09
N PRO A 81 7.23 -8.17 -1.28
CA PRO A 81 6.07 -8.54 -0.48
C PRO A 81 6.41 -8.85 0.99
N GLY A 82 7.64 -9.30 1.30
CA GLY A 82 8.06 -9.62 2.67
C GLY A 82 8.04 -8.41 3.60
N THR A 83 8.63 -7.29 3.16
CA THR A 83 8.57 -6.04 3.95
C THR A 83 7.15 -5.50 4.03
N ALA A 84 6.38 -5.60 2.94
CA ALA A 84 4.98 -5.17 2.94
C ALA A 84 4.13 -5.94 3.96
N ILE A 85 4.31 -7.26 4.03
CA ILE A 85 3.63 -8.12 5.02
C ILE A 85 3.96 -7.65 6.43
N THR A 86 5.24 -7.45 6.73
CA THR A 86 5.70 -7.00 8.07
C THR A 86 5.02 -5.69 8.47
N LEU A 87 4.93 -4.74 7.54
CA LEU A 87 4.26 -3.45 7.78
C LEU A 87 2.74 -3.63 8.01
N PHE A 88 2.07 -4.47 7.22
CA PHE A 88 0.62 -4.66 7.32
C PHE A 88 0.20 -5.48 8.56
N GLU A 89 0.99 -6.49 8.95
CA GLU A 89 0.74 -7.29 10.17
C GLU A 89 0.85 -6.41 11.43
N GLY A 90 1.72 -5.38 11.40
CA GLY A 90 1.85 -4.39 12.48
C GLY A 90 0.70 -3.38 12.57
N LEU A 91 -0.19 -3.32 11.58
CA LEU A 91 -1.34 -2.41 11.58
C LEU A 91 -2.58 -3.04 12.22
N PRO A 92 -3.46 -2.23 12.86
CA PRO A 92 -4.76 -2.70 13.29
C PRO A 92 -5.57 -3.21 12.10
N ALA A 93 -6.38 -4.25 12.34
CA ALA A 93 -7.24 -4.84 11.31
C ALA A 93 -8.19 -3.78 10.76
N SER A 94 -8.25 -3.68 9.43
CA SER A 94 -9.16 -2.81 8.70
C SER A 94 -9.34 -3.35 7.29
N PRO A 95 -10.46 -3.04 6.60
CA PRO A 95 -10.70 -3.56 5.24
C PRO A 95 -9.55 -3.24 4.26
N ALA A 96 -9.03 -2.01 4.31
CA ALA A 96 -7.94 -1.59 3.43
C ALA A 96 -6.61 -2.30 3.72
N ARG A 97 -6.36 -2.64 5.00
CA ARG A 97 -5.19 -3.40 5.43
C ARG A 97 -5.33 -4.87 5.05
N ASP A 98 -6.47 -5.49 5.31
CA ASP A 98 -6.71 -6.90 5.03
C ASP A 98 -6.70 -7.20 3.52
N GLU A 99 -7.23 -6.31 2.70
CA GLU A 99 -7.13 -6.42 1.24
C GLU A 99 -5.68 -6.35 0.76
N ALA A 100 -4.91 -5.38 1.24
CA ALA A 100 -3.50 -5.24 0.88
C ALA A 100 -2.65 -6.44 1.36
N LEU A 101 -2.93 -6.93 2.57
CA LEU A 101 -2.24 -8.07 3.18
C LEU A 101 -2.58 -9.38 2.46
N ALA A 102 -3.83 -9.60 2.04
CA ALA A 102 -4.21 -10.77 1.24
C ALA A 102 -3.40 -10.85 -0.06
N GLY A 103 -3.26 -9.72 -0.77
CA GLY A 103 -2.44 -9.63 -1.97
C GLY A 103 -0.94 -9.80 -1.69
N ALA A 104 -0.46 -9.32 -0.56
CA ALA A 104 0.92 -9.50 -0.13
C ALA A 104 1.24 -10.98 0.14
N TYR A 105 0.39 -11.67 0.92
CA TYR A 105 0.54 -13.09 1.20
C TYR A 105 0.55 -13.95 -0.06
N ARG A 106 -0.34 -13.68 -1.03
CA ARG A 106 -0.31 -14.43 -2.29
C ARG A 106 1.00 -14.23 -3.04
N ARG A 107 1.51 -13.00 -3.12
CA ARG A 107 2.74 -12.68 -3.87
C ARG A 107 4.00 -13.23 -3.23
N ASP A 108 4.02 -13.35 -1.91
CA ASP A 108 5.07 -14.04 -1.15
C ASP A 108 4.89 -15.58 -1.15
N ALA A 109 3.83 -16.07 -1.77
CA ALA A 109 3.41 -17.47 -1.79
C ALA A 109 3.14 -18.08 -0.39
N ARG A 110 2.77 -17.22 0.56
CA ARG A 110 2.16 -17.55 1.87
C ARG A 110 0.67 -17.83 1.68
N PHE A 111 0.36 -18.83 0.84
CA PHE A 111 -1.01 -19.11 0.40
C PHE A 111 -1.94 -19.50 1.56
N GLY A 112 -1.42 -20.20 2.58
CA GLY A 112 -2.20 -20.56 3.77
C GLY A 112 -2.71 -19.33 4.53
N ASP A 113 -1.83 -18.35 4.73
CA ASP A 113 -2.16 -17.12 5.43
C ASP A 113 -3.16 -16.27 4.63
N CYS A 114 -3.04 -16.22 3.31
CA CYS A 114 -4.03 -15.59 2.43
C CYS A 114 -5.41 -16.25 2.59
N VAL A 115 -5.48 -17.58 2.51
CA VAL A 115 -6.75 -18.32 2.62
C VAL A 115 -7.37 -18.16 4.01
N GLY A 116 -6.56 -18.19 5.06
CA GLY A 116 -6.99 -17.98 6.44
C GLY A 116 -7.53 -16.58 6.67
N LEU A 117 -6.79 -15.55 6.26
CA LEU A 117 -7.20 -14.15 6.41
C LEU A 117 -8.54 -13.88 5.71
N VAL A 118 -8.68 -14.28 4.45
CA VAL A 118 -9.90 -14.04 3.67
C VAL A 118 -11.06 -14.90 4.18
N GLY A 119 -10.79 -16.10 4.68
CA GLY A 119 -11.82 -16.96 5.29
C GLY A 119 -12.39 -16.44 6.61
N ALA A 120 -11.60 -15.65 7.36
CA ALA A 120 -12.03 -15.03 8.60
C ALA A 120 -12.70 -13.65 8.41
N ALA A 121 -12.61 -13.06 7.21
CA ALA A 121 -13.18 -11.76 6.93
C ALA A 121 -14.72 -11.81 6.90
N GLN A 122 -15.39 -10.89 7.61
CA GLN A 122 -16.85 -10.83 7.65
C GLN A 122 -17.46 -10.39 6.30
N ALA A 123 -16.79 -9.50 5.58
CA ALA A 123 -17.21 -9.00 4.27
C ALA A 123 -15.98 -8.85 3.35
N PRO A 124 -15.45 -9.95 2.81
CA PRO A 124 -14.28 -9.89 1.92
C PRO A 124 -14.63 -9.15 0.62
N SER A 125 -13.72 -8.31 0.14
CA SER A 125 -13.87 -7.66 -1.16
C SER A 125 -13.68 -8.66 -2.31
N ASP A 126 -14.14 -8.28 -3.51
CA ASP A 126 -13.90 -9.07 -4.73
C ASP A 126 -12.41 -9.33 -4.96
N GLN A 127 -11.56 -8.34 -4.65
CA GLN A 127 -10.12 -8.51 -4.72
C GLN A 127 -9.65 -9.58 -3.73
N MET A 128 -10.08 -9.54 -2.47
CA MET A 128 -9.72 -10.56 -1.48
C MET A 128 -10.16 -11.97 -1.91
N LEU A 129 -11.36 -12.10 -2.46
CA LEU A 129 -11.86 -13.38 -2.98
C LEU A 129 -11.02 -13.88 -4.15
N PHE A 130 -10.60 -12.99 -5.05
CA PHE A 130 -9.66 -13.31 -6.12
C PHE A 130 -8.31 -13.80 -5.58
N GLU A 131 -7.73 -13.07 -4.62
CA GLU A 131 -6.46 -13.43 -3.98
C GLU A 131 -6.53 -14.82 -3.33
N ARG A 132 -7.65 -15.14 -2.66
CA ARG A 132 -7.92 -16.44 -2.05
C ARG A 132 -8.02 -17.55 -3.10
N ALA A 133 -8.77 -17.33 -4.18
CA ALA A 133 -8.92 -18.32 -5.24
C ALA A 133 -7.57 -18.67 -5.88
N MET A 134 -6.75 -17.66 -6.16
CA MET A 134 -5.39 -17.85 -6.69
C MET A 134 -4.48 -18.58 -5.70
N SER A 135 -4.61 -18.32 -4.41
CA SER A 135 -3.84 -18.99 -3.35
C SER A 135 -4.21 -20.47 -3.20
N LEU A 136 -5.50 -20.83 -3.30
CA LEU A 136 -5.96 -22.22 -3.32
C LEU A 136 -5.38 -22.99 -4.51
N ASN A 137 -5.35 -22.37 -5.69
CA ASN A 137 -4.73 -22.96 -6.87
C ASN A 137 -3.21 -23.18 -6.66
N GLY A 138 -2.52 -22.19 -6.07
CA GLY A 138 -1.11 -22.29 -5.72
C GLY A 138 -0.79 -23.44 -4.75
N GLN A 139 -1.65 -23.68 -3.75
CA GLN A 139 -1.51 -24.83 -2.84
C GLN A 139 -1.71 -26.16 -3.54
N ALA A 140 -2.73 -26.26 -4.41
CA ALA A 140 -3.01 -27.48 -5.15
C ALA A 140 -1.83 -27.87 -6.07
N MET A 141 -1.19 -26.88 -6.72
CA MET A 141 -0.01 -27.12 -7.56
C MET A 141 1.20 -27.63 -6.75
N ARG A 142 1.40 -27.11 -5.53
CA ARG A 142 2.51 -27.53 -4.63
C ARG A 142 2.31 -28.89 -4.00
N SER A 143 1.08 -29.39 -3.97
CA SER A 143 0.71 -30.66 -3.35
C SER A 143 0.66 -31.82 -4.34
N ARG A 144 0.97 -31.57 -5.63
CA ARG A 144 1.06 -32.63 -6.64
C ARG A 144 2.42 -33.35 -6.51
N PRO A 145 2.41 -34.69 -6.46
CA PRO A 145 3.63 -35.50 -6.39
C PRO A 145 4.47 -35.41 -7.66
#